data_AF-A0A382SYH7-F1
#
_entry.id   AF-A0A382SYH7-F1
#
_cell.length_a   1.000
_cell.length_b   1.000
_cell.length_c   1.000
_cell.angle_alpha   90.00
_cell.angle_beta   90.00
_cell.angle_gamma   90.00
#
_symmetry.space_group_name_H-M   'P 1'
#
loop_
_entity.id
_entity.type
_entity.pdbx_description
1 polymer ?
#
loop_
_entity_poly.entity_id
_entity_poly.type
_entity_poly.pdbx_seq_one_letter_code
_entity_poly.pdbx_strand_id
1 'polypeptide(L)'
;MNSKLTPRFLIIGLVLTWAIWAIWPSLQYQRLTNSEKESLREEGKLEQLESRIIKQGLDLKGGMYIVLEVDLPTLMENLAINKDGKLSQSVNKVRDQLVLTPEADFFSLFSNVS
;
A
#
# COMPACT_ATOMS: atom_id res chain seq x y z
N MET A 1 -38.98 -9.59 40.42
CA MET A 1 -37.85 -8.86 39.79
C MET A 1 -36.92 -9.86 39.13
N ASN A 2 -36.88 -9.88 37.80
CA ASN A 2 -36.13 -10.88 37.02
C ASN A 2 -34.65 -10.43 36.89
N SER A 3 -33.81 -10.82 37.85
CA SER A 3 -32.41 -10.37 38.00
C SER A 3 -31.43 -10.94 36.97
N LYS A 4 -31.91 -11.73 35.99
CA LYS A 4 -31.07 -12.37 34.97
C LYS A 4 -30.61 -11.43 33.85
N LEU A 5 -31.32 -10.30 33.61
CA LEU A 5 -31.04 -9.40 32.49
C LEU A 5 -30.21 -8.17 32.88
N THR A 6 -30.30 -7.69 34.12
CA THR A 6 -29.54 -6.56 34.66
C THR A 6 -28.01 -6.70 34.52
N PRO A 7 -27.37 -7.85 34.84
CA PRO A 7 -25.92 -7.97 34.66
C PRO A 7 -25.50 -7.92 33.18
N ARG A 8 -26.34 -8.43 32.27
CA ARG A 8 -26.08 -8.36 30.83
C ARG A 8 -26.08 -6.91 30.32
N PHE A 9 -27.06 -6.11 30.74
CA PHE A 9 -27.11 -4.69 30.36
C PHE A 9 -25.98 -3.86 30.96
N LEU A 10 -25.53 -4.19 32.18
CA LEU A 10 -24.34 -3.56 32.78
C LEU A 10 -23.07 -3.83 31.97
N ILE A 11 -22.86 -5.07 31.53
CA ILE A 11 -21.71 -5.43 30.67
C ILE A 11 -21.79 -4.71 29.33
N ILE A 12 -22.97 -4.71 28.70
CA ILE A 12 -23.17 -4.00 27.42
C ILE A 12 -22.88 -2.50 27.57
N GLY A 13 -23.38 -1.88 28.65
CA GLY A 13 -23.11 -0.47 28.95
C GLY A 13 -21.61 -0.18 29.12
N LEU A 14 -20.91 -1.02 29.89
CA LEU A 14 -19.47 -0.90 30.09
C LEU A 14 -18.69 -0.98 28.76
N VAL A 15 -19.02 -1.97 27.92
CA VAL A 15 -18.38 -2.15 26.61
C VAL A 15 -18.69 -0.98 25.68
N LEU A 16 -19.92 -0.46 25.69
CA LEU A 16 -20.31 0.70 24.88
C LEU A 16 -19.54 1.95 25.31
N THR A 17 -19.43 2.23 26.60
CA THR A 17 -18.65 3.36 27.11
C THR A 17 -17.18 3.24 26.70
N TRP A 18 -16.62 2.03 26.77
CA TRP A 18 -15.24 1.79 26.32
C TRP A 18 -15.09 2.00 24.82
N ALA A 19 -16.03 1.49 24.01
CA ALA A 19 -16.01 1.67 22.56
C ALA A 19 -16.03 3.14 22.16
N ILE A 20 -16.89 3.95 22.80
CA ILE A 20 -16.95 5.40 22.56
C ILE A 20 -15.62 6.06 22.93
N TRP A 21 -15.04 5.71 24.07
CA TRP A 21 -13.74 6.25 24.52
C TRP A 21 -12.60 5.90 23.55
N ALA A 22 -12.57 4.68 23.03
CA ALA A 22 -11.55 4.22 22.09
C ALA A 22 -11.64 4.90 20.71
N ILE A 23 -12.85 5.24 20.24
CA ILE A 23 -13.07 5.86 18.93
C ILE A 23 -12.88 7.39 18.97
N TRP A 24 -13.07 8.01 20.14
CA TRP A 24 -12.96 9.45 20.33
C TRP A 24 -11.72 10.13 19.70
N PRO A 25 -10.47 9.65 19.91
CA PRO A 25 -9.28 10.28 19.31
C PRO A 25 -9.31 10.25 17.78
N SER A 26 -9.89 9.19 17.18
CA SER A 26 -10.02 9.08 15.72
C SER A 26 -10.94 10.15 15.13
N LEU A 27 -12.03 10.49 15.84
CA LEU A 27 -12.94 11.56 15.43
C LEU A 27 -12.30 12.94 15.58
N GLN A 28 -11.52 13.15 16.65
CA GLN A 28 -10.78 14.40 16.86
C GLN A 28 -9.81 14.64 15.70
N TYR A 29 -9.02 13.62 15.33
CA TYR A 29 -8.04 13.74 14.25
C TYR A 29 -8.66 14.02 12.88
N GLN A 30 -9.81 13.41 12.57
CA GLN A 30 -10.51 13.62 11.29
C GLN A 30 -11.13 15.01 11.16
N ARG A 31 -11.41 15.69 12.27
CA ARG A 31 -11.95 17.06 12.29
C ARG A 31 -10.88 18.14 12.16
N LEU A 32 -9.59 17.79 12.32
CA LEU A 32 -8.49 18.74 12.21
C LEU A 32 -8.28 19.15 10.74
N THR A 33 -8.15 20.45 10.53
CA THR A 33 -7.78 21.03 9.23
C THR A 33 -6.28 20.85 8.98
N ASN A 34 -5.83 20.90 7.72
CA ASN A 34 -4.41 20.75 7.38
C ASN A 34 -3.50 21.77 8.10
N SER A 35 -3.98 23.00 8.33
CA SER A 35 -3.25 24.02 9.10
C SER A 35 -3.08 23.67 10.58
N GLU A 36 -4.09 23.09 11.21
CA GLU A 36 -4.07 22.66 12.61
C GLU A 36 -3.22 21.39 12.79
N LYS A 37 -3.19 20.52 11.79
CA LYS A 37 -2.26 19.38 11.78
C LYS A 37 -0.82 19.85 11.72
N GLU A 38 -0.53 20.88 10.93
CA GLU A 38 0.82 21.44 10.84
C GLU A 38 1.25 22.10 12.15
N SER A 39 0.39 22.90 12.79
CA SER A 39 0.72 23.47 14.10
C SER A 39 0.90 22.40 15.18
N LEU A 40 0.07 21.35 15.19
CA LEU A 40 0.24 20.21 16.10
C LEU A 40 1.49 19.37 15.81
N ARG A 41 1.97 19.40 14.56
CA ARG A 41 3.23 18.76 14.14
C ARG A 41 4.43 19.52 14.70
N GLU A 42 4.42 20.85 14.59
CA GLU A 42 5.44 21.72 15.18
C GLU A 42 5.48 21.60 16.71
N GLU A 43 4.31 21.42 17.35
CA GLU A 43 4.21 21.20 18.80
C GLU A 43 4.56 19.76 19.23
N GLY A 44 4.82 18.84 18.30
CA GLY A 44 5.11 17.42 18.59
C GLY A 44 3.92 16.62 19.17
N LYS A 45 2.71 17.20 19.15
CA LYS A 45 1.48 16.57 19.67
C LYS A 45 0.75 15.74 18.62
N LEU A 46 1.02 15.99 17.34
CA LEU A 46 0.41 15.26 16.22
C LEU A 46 0.73 13.76 16.28
N GLU A 47 2.00 13.40 16.53
CA GLU A 47 2.44 12.01 16.59
C GLU A 47 1.79 11.25 17.76
N GLN A 48 1.61 11.91 18.90
CA GLN A 48 0.91 11.34 20.05
C GLN A 48 -0.56 11.08 19.75
N LEU A 49 -1.21 11.99 19.02
CA LEU A 49 -2.59 11.83 18.59
C LEU A 49 -2.71 10.69 17.55
N GLU A 50 -1.85 10.68 16.53
CA GLU A 50 -1.81 9.63 15.49
C GLU A 50 -1.53 8.23 16.04
N SER A 51 -0.80 8.12 17.14
CA SER A 51 -0.57 6.81 17.79
C SER A 51 -1.83 6.20 18.41
N ARG A 52 -2.83 7.04 18.75
CA ARG A 52 -4.07 6.65 19.44
C ARG A 52 -5.28 6.53 18.53
N ILE A 53 -5.17 6.90 17.26
CA ILE A 53 -6.25 6.79 16.28
C ILE A 53 -6.28 5.41 15.61
N ILE A 54 -7.38 5.12 14.94
CA ILE A 54 -7.48 3.96 14.04
C ILE A 54 -6.57 4.21 12.84
N LYS A 55 -5.56 3.36 12.66
CA LYS A 55 -4.62 3.45 11.53
C LYS A 55 -5.35 3.13 10.23
N GLN A 56 -5.37 4.09 9.33
CA GLN A 56 -5.93 3.92 7.99
C GLN A 56 -4.96 3.12 7.12
N GLY A 57 -5.51 2.18 6.33
CA GLY A 57 -4.75 1.48 5.28
C GLY A 57 -4.37 2.41 4.13
N LEU A 58 -3.54 1.93 3.20
CA LEU A 58 -3.06 2.71 2.04
C LEU A 58 -4.21 3.29 1.21
N ASP A 59 -5.28 2.53 1.02
CA ASP A 59 -6.48 2.94 0.28
C ASP A 59 -7.21 4.12 0.93
N LEU A 60 -7.28 4.15 2.27
CA LEU A 60 -8.00 5.18 3.03
C LEU A 60 -7.14 6.38 3.41
N LYS A 61 -5.84 6.18 3.65
CA LYS A 61 -4.90 7.24 3.99
C LYS A 61 -4.45 7.99 2.73
N GLY A 62 -4.50 7.33 1.57
CA GLY A 62 -3.86 7.78 0.35
C GLY A 62 -2.34 7.69 0.50
N GLY A 63 -1.71 6.94 -0.38
CA GLY A 63 -0.25 6.87 -0.46
C GLY A 63 0.19 6.39 -1.82
N MET A 64 1.51 6.39 -2.04
CA MET A 64 2.09 6.00 -3.32
C MET A 64 2.44 4.50 -3.30
N TYR A 65 1.92 3.73 -4.24
CA TYR A 65 2.37 2.38 -4.54
C TYR A 65 3.36 2.44 -5.70
N ILE A 66 4.62 2.08 -5.45
CA ILE A 66 5.69 2.05 -6.47
C ILE A 66 6.04 0.59 -6.74
N VAL A 67 5.89 0.14 -7.99
CA VAL A 67 6.42 -1.13 -8.46
C VAL A 67 7.72 -0.85 -9.19
N LEU A 68 8.81 -1.45 -8.72
CA LEU A 68 10.09 -1.42 -9.41
C LEU A 68 10.16 -2.69 -10.26
N GLU A 69 9.94 -2.53 -11.56
CA GLU A 69 10.17 -3.60 -12.53
C GLU A 69 11.57 -3.48 -13.10
N VAL A 70 12.19 -4.62 -13.39
CA VAL A 70 13.54 -4.64 -13.97
C VAL A 70 13.45 -4.76 -15.48
N ASP A 71 14.28 -4.01 -16.20
CA ASP A 71 14.40 -4.10 -17.66
C ASP A 71 15.04 -5.44 -18.06
N LEU A 72 14.20 -6.45 -18.31
CA LEU A 72 14.61 -7.82 -18.64
C LEU A 72 15.44 -7.93 -19.93
N PRO A 73 15.09 -7.26 -21.05
CA PRO A 73 15.97 -7.21 -22.23
C PRO A 73 17.38 -6.75 -21.90
N THR A 74 17.51 -5.62 -21.19
CA THR A 74 18.81 -5.05 -20.82
C THR A 74 19.55 -5.92 -19.80
N LEU A 75 18.85 -6.56 -18.86
CA LEU A 75 19.44 -7.53 -17.94
C LEU A 75 20.02 -8.73 -18.69
N MET A 76 19.27 -9.31 -19.63
CA MET A 76 19.73 -10.47 -20.40
C MET A 76 20.96 -10.15 -21.23
N GLU A 77 21.00 -8.98 -21.88
CA GLU A 77 22.20 -8.54 -22.60
C GLU A 77 23.41 -8.36 -21.68
N ASN A 78 23.20 -7.88 -20.45
CA ASN A 78 24.29 -7.69 -19.49
C ASN A 78 24.80 -9.01 -18.89
N LEU A 79 23.90 -9.95 -18.62
CA LEU A 79 24.23 -11.24 -17.98
C LEU A 79 24.64 -12.35 -18.97
N ALA A 80 24.33 -12.21 -20.26
CA ALA A 80 24.65 -13.21 -21.26
C ALA A 80 26.17 -13.41 -21.37
N ILE A 81 26.61 -14.66 -21.14
CA ILE A 81 28.00 -15.09 -21.30
C ILE A 81 28.39 -15.11 -22.79
N ASN A 82 27.46 -15.55 -23.65
CA ASN A 82 27.66 -15.62 -25.09
C ASN A 82 26.73 -14.63 -25.80
N LYS A 83 27.29 -13.48 -26.21
CA LYS A 83 26.58 -12.44 -26.97
C LYS A 83 26.78 -12.69 -28.46
N ASP A 84 26.06 -13.65 -29.00
CA ASP A 84 26.06 -13.92 -30.43
C ASP A 84 25.01 -13.07 -31.17
N GLY A 85 25.16 -12.97 -32.49
CA GLY A 85 24.23 -12.20 -33.31
C GLY A 85 22.79 -12.73 -33.29
N LYS A 86 22.61 -14.03 -33.03
CA LYS A 86 21.28 -14.65 -32.92
C LYS A 86 20.57 -14.16 -31.65
N LEU A 87 21.26 -14.15 -30.51
CA LEU A 87 20.74 -13.66 -29.24
C LEU A 87 20.38 -12.18 -29.34
N SER A 88 21.28 -11.33 -29.86
CA SER A 88 20.99 -9.91 -30.02
C SER A 88 19.78 -9.65 -30.92
N GLN A 89 19.60 -10.44 -31.98
CA GLN A 89 18.42 -10.33 -32.84
C GLN A 89 17.13 -10.76 -32.12
N SER A 90 17.17 -11.85 -31.35
CA SER A 90 16.00 -12.31 -30.58
C SER A 90 15.63 -11.31 -29.48
N VAL A 91 16.61 -10.78 -28.73
CA VAL A 91 16.36 -9.77 -27.69
C VAL A 91 15.80 -8.47 -28.29
N ASN A 92 16.35 -8.00 -29.42
CA ASN A 92 15.83 -6.81 -30.10
C ASN A 92 14.39 -7.00 -30.58
N LYS A 93 14.05 -8.16 -31.16
CA LYS A 93 12.67 -8.47 -31.57
C LYS A 93 11.70 -8.47 -30.40
N VAL A 94 12.11 -9.03 -29.26
CA VAL A 94 11.28 -9.00 -28.03
C VAL A 94 11.16 -7.57 -27.50
N ARG A 95 12.23 -6.77 -27.57
CA ARG A 95 12.21 -5.35 -27.20
C ARG A 95 11.21 -4.56 -28.05
N ASP A 96 11.22 -4.78 -29.37
CA ASP A 96 10.28 -4.15 -30.29
C ASP A 96 8.82 -4.57 -30.01
N GLN A 97 8.60 -5.83 -29.64
CA GLN A 97 7.27 -6.34 -29.26
C GLN A 97 6.79 -5.76 -27.92
N LEU A 98 7.67 -5.60 -26.93
CA LEU A 98 7.33 -5.01 -25.64
C LEU A 98 7.00 -3.51 -25.73
N VAL A 99 7.55 -2.79 -26.71
CA VAL A 99 7.14 -1.41 -26.99
C VAL A 99 5.69 -1.35 -27.48
N LEU A 100 5.24 -2.36 -28.23
CA LEU A 100 3.87 -2.45 -28.75
C LEU A 100 2.88 -3.06 -27.75
N THR A 101 3.37 -3.88 -26.82
CA THR A 101 2.54 -4.58 -25.82
C THR A 101 3.27 -4.62 -24.48
N PRO A 102 3.22 -3.53 -23.69
CA PRO A 102 3.97 -3.42 -22.43
C PRO A 102 3.58 -4.45 -21.37
N GLU A 103 2.33 -4.93 -21.38
CA GLU A 103 1.80 -5.92 -20.45
C GLU A 103 2.17 -7.37 -20.76
N ALA A 104 2.84 -7.63 -21.90
CA ALA A 104 3.22 -8.99 -22.29
C ALA A 104 4.44 -9.49 -21.48
N ASP A 105 4.42 -10.76 -21.06
CA ASP A 105 5.53 -11.37 -20.34
C ASP A 105 6.75 -11.56 -21.26
N PHE A 106 7.90 -10.99 -20.86
CA PHE A 106 9.15 -11.05 -21.60
C PHE A 106 9.57 -12.49 -21.93
N PHE A 107 9.47 -13.43 -21.00
CA PHE A 107 9.93 -14.81 -21.23
C PHE A 107 9.03 -15.54 -22.24
N SER A 108 7.72 -15.28 -22.19
CA SER A 108 6.78 -15.78 -23.19
C SER A 108 7.14 -15.30 -24.60
N LEU A 109 7.41 -14.01 -24.79
CA LEU A 109 7.81 -13.43 -26.07
C LEU A 109 9.15 -14.00 -26.55
N PHE A 110 10.13 -14.08 -25.65
CA PHE A 110 11.46 -14.60 -25.96
C PHE A 110 11.41 -16.06 -26.42
N SER A 111 10.59 -16.90 -25.78
CA SER A 111 10.42 -18.30 -26.18
C SER A 111 9.80 -18.48 -27.57
N ASN A 112 8.95 -17.55 -28.00
CA ASN A 112 8.31 -17.57 -29.32
C ASN A 112 9.22 -17.04 -30.44
N VAL A 113 10.28 -16.32 -30.11
CA VAL A 113 11.22 -15.69 -31.06
C VAL A 113 12.51 -16.50 -31.22
N SER A 114 12.91 -17.28 -30.21
CA SER A 114 14.14 -18.09 -30.16
C SER A 114 14.13 -19.32 -31.08
#